data_AF-A0A292YWS0-F1
#
_entry.id   AF-A0A292YWS0-F1
#
_cell.length_a   1.000
_cell.length_b   1.000
_cell.length_c   1.000
_cell.angle_alpha   90.00
_cell.angle_beta   90.00
_cell.angle_gamma   90.00
#
_symmetry.space_group_name_H-M   'P 1'
#
loop_
_entity.id
_entity.type
_entity.pdbx_description
1 polymer ?
#
loop_
_entity_poly.entity_id
_entity_poly.type
_entity_poly.pdbx_seq_one_letter_code
_entity_poly.pdbx_strand_id
1 'polypeptide(L)'
;MTDPIGRHLDTLVITADAAGYRQLMAWASKHTPGPRRLWAIEGARSHGAGLSRALRAAEAVIVEVDRPTRRARRHGKSDWV
;
A
#
# COMPACT_ATOMS: atom_id res chain seq x y z
N MET A 1 7.18 -1.88 -0.78
CA MET A 1 7.69 -0.83 0.12
C MET A 1 8.45 0.18 -0.71
N THR A 2 8.22 1.46 -0.46
CA THR A 2 8.99 2.54 -1.05
C THR A 2 9.46 3.48 0.05
N ASP A 3 10.56 4.20 -0.20
CA ASP A 3 10.99 5.28 0.67
C ASP A 3 10.11 6.54 0.47
N PRO A 4 10.29 7.60 1.29
CA PRO A 4 9.49 8.82 1.17
C PRO A 4 9.62 9.59 -0.15
N ILE A 5 10.66 9.33 -0.95
CA ILE A 5 10.83 9.94 -2.29
C ILE A 5 10.39 9.00 -3.42
N GLY A 6 9.79 7.86 -3.08
CA GLY A 6 9.21 6.90 -4.02
C GLY A 6 10.18 5.85 -4.56
N ARG A 7 11.40 5.75 -4.01
CA ARG A 7 12.34 4.68 -4.40
C ARG A 7 11.81 3.33 -3.92
N HIS A 8 11.88 2.31 -4.76
CA HIS A 8 11.58 0.95 -4.37
C HIS A 8 12.55 0.45 -3.28
N LEU A 9 12.02 -0.04 -2.16
CA LEU A 9 12.80 -0.65 -1.08
C LEU A 9 12.73 -2.17 -1.14
N ASP A 10 11.53 -2.74 -1.23
CA ASP A 10 11.33 -4.20 -1.28
C ASP A 10 9.88 -4.56 -1.68
N THR A 11 9.64 -5.78 -2.16
CA THR A 11 8.31 -6.35 -2.51
C THR A 11 8.08 -7.68 -1.80
N LEU A 12 6.87 -7.89 -1.32
CA LEU A 12 6.43 -9.17 -0.75
C LEU A 12 5.14 -9.64 -1.42
N VAL A 13 5.09 -10.92 -1.79
CA VAL A 13 3.88 -11.62 -2.21
C VAL A 13 3.47 -12.59 -1.10
N ILE A 14 2.20 -12.55 -0.72
CA ILE A 14 1.61 -13.40 0.32
C ILE A 14 0.32 -14.04 -0.18
N THR A 15 -0.10 -15.11 0.48
CA THR A 15 -1.47 -15.60 0.37
C THR A 15 -2.43 -14.64 1.10
N ALA A 16 -3.67 -14.55 0.61
CA ALA A 16 -4.70 -13.68 1.20
C ALA A 16 -5.40 -14.39 2.39
N ASP A 17 -4.62 -14.84 3.37
CA ASP A 17 -5.10 -15.55 4.55
C ASP A 17 -4.38 -15.08 5.83
N ALA A 18 -4.77 -15.65 6.97
CA ALA A 18 -4.20 -15.28 8.27
C ALA A 18 -2.68 -15.51 8.37
N ALA A 19 -2.14 -16.53 7.71
CA ALA A 19 -0.70 -16.79 7.72
C ALA A 19 0.05 -15.76 6.88
N GLY A 20 -0.46 -15.45 5.68
CA GLY A 20 0.08 -14.40 4.82
C GLY A 20 0.06 -13.02 5.50
N TYR A 21 -1.02 -12.68 6.21
CA TYR A 21 -1.09 -11.40 6.92
C TYR A 21 -0.08 -11.29 8.07
N ARG A 22 0.15 -12.38 8.82
CA ARG A 22 1.22 -12.41 9.84
C ARG A 22 2.60 -12.23 9.20
N GLN A 23 2.85 -12.89 8.07
CA GLN A 23 4.10 -12.75 7.32
C GLN A 23 4.32 -11.31 6.87
N LEU A 24 3.28 -10.65 6.34
CA LEU A 24 3.34 -9.24 5.94
C LEU A 24 3.64 -8.32 7.13
N MET A 25 2.99 -8.52 8.28
CA MET A 25 3.26 -7.72 9.47
C MET A 25 4.70 -7.88 9.96
N ALA A 26 5.22 -9.11 9.98
CA ALA A 26 6.60 -9.39 10.35
C ALA A 26 7.60 -8.75 9.38
N TRP A 27 7.34 -8.85 8.08
CA TRP A 27 8.15 -8.22 7.04
C TRP A 27 8.14 -6.68 7.15
N ALA A 28 6.97 -6.07 7.39
CA ALA A 28 6.85 -4.63 7.58
C ALA A 28 7.61 -4.16 8.83
N SER A 29 7.63 -4.96 9.90
CA SER A 29 8.39 -4.65 11.12
C SER A 29 9.89 -4.61 10.94
N LYS A 30 10.45 -5.37 9.99
CA LYS A 30 11.87 -5.28 9.64
C LYS A 30 12.21 -3.95 8.95
N HIS A 31 11.28 -3.40 8.18
CA HIS A 31 11.48 -2.17 7.40
C HIS A 31 11.09 -0.90 8.15
N THR A 32 10.17 -0.99 9.11
CA THR A 32 9.65 0.15 9.86
C THR A 32 9.65 -0.16 11.37
N PRO A 33 10.83 -0.17 12.00
CA PRO A 33 10.95 -0.38 13.43
C PRO A 33 10.37 0.80 14.22
N GLY A 34 9.80 0.52 15.38
CA GLY A 34 9.24 1.53 16.27
C GLY A 34 7.70 1.58 16.28
N PRO A 35 7.11 2.35 17.21
CA PRO A 35 5.69 2.29 17.52
C PRO A 35 4.80 3.07 16.54
N ARG A 36 5.39 3.93 15.71
CA ARG A 36 4.65 4.80 14.79
C ARG A 36 4.69 4.21 13.38
N ARG A 37 3.71 3.37 13.06
CA ARG A 37 3.53 2.79 11.72
C ARG A 37 2.16 3.13 11.16
N LEU A 38 2.14 3.54 9.90
CA LEU A 38 0.96 3.73 9.09
C LEU A 38 0.94 2.72 7.94
N TRP A 39 -0.22 2.11 7.70
CA TRP A 39 -0.46 1.22 6.56
C TRP A 39 -1.27 1.95 5.49
N ALA A 40 -0.68 2.08 4.30
CA ALA A 40 -1.39 2.52 3.11
C ALA A 40 -1.93 1.29 2.38
N ILE A 41 -3.24 1.21 2.19
CA ILE A 41 -3.90 0.10 1.48
C ILE A 41 -4.65 0.68 0.28
N GLU A 42 -4.40 0.14 -0.90
CA GLU A 42 -5.18 0.43 -2.09
C GLU A 42 -6.29 -0.63 -2.25
N GLY A 43 -7.54 -0.21 -2.46
CA GLY A 43 -8.65 -1.14 -2.72
C GLY A 43 -9.11 -1.96 -1.51
N ALA A 44 -9.31 -1.31 -0.35
CA ALA A 44 -9.71 -1.98 0.89
C ALA A 44 -11.11 -2.64 0.82
N ARG A 45 -11.95 -2.24 -0.16
CA ARG A 45 -13.30 -2.79 -0.36
C ARG A 45 -13.37 -4.10 -1.15
N SER A 46 -12.31 -4.50 -1.85
CA SER A 46 -12.27 -5.75 -2.63
C SER A 46 -11.29 -6.75 -2.02
N HIS A 47 -10.21 -7.12 -2.72
CA HIS A 47 -9.19 -8.07 -2.26
C HIS A 47 -8.49 -7.62 -0.96
N GLY A 48 -8.54 -6.33 -0.62
CA GLY A 48 -7.98 -5.76 0.60
C GLY A 48 -8.81 -5.94 1.88
N ALA A 49 -10.04 -6.47 1.81
CA ALA A 49 -10.95 -6.53 2.97
C ALA A 49 -10.43 -7.44 4.10
N GLY A 50 -9.88 -8.61 3.76
CA GLY A 50 -9.28 -9.52 4.75
C GLY A 50 -8.06 -8.92 5.43
N LEU A 51 -7.18 -8.29 4.64
CA LEU A 51 -5.99 -7.62 5.15
C LEU A 51 -6.36 -6.44 6.05
N SER A 52 -7.32 -5.62 5.63
CA SER A 52 -7.83 -4.49 6.41
C SER A 52 -8.38 -4.93 7.77
N ARG A 53 -9.11 -6.06 7.81
CA ARG A 53 -9.60 -6.62 9.08
C ARG A 53 -8.46 -7.10 9.97
N ALA A 54 -7.48 -7.82 9.42
CA ALA A 54 -6.33 -8.30 10.18
C ALA A 54 -5.49 -7.15 10.76
N LEU A 55 -5.28 -6.09 9.99
CA LEU A 55 -4.56 -4.90 10.45
C LEU A 55 -5.33 -4.14 11.54
N ARG A 56 -6.66 -4.00 11.41
CA ARG A 56 -7.50 -3.40 12.47
C ARG A 56 -7.49 -4.22 13.76
N ALA A 57 -7.52 -5.55 13.66
CA ALA A 57 -7.42 -6.44 14.81
C ALA A 57 -6.06 -6.35 15.52
N ALA A 58 -5.01 -5.94 14.81
CA ALA A 58 -3.70 -5.66 15.36
C ALA A 58 -3.53 -4.18 15.79
N GLU A 59 -4.62 -3.43 15.91
CA GLU A 59 -4.65 -2.01 16.30
C GLU A 59 -3.78 -1.10 15.42
N ALA A 60 -3.55 -1.51 14.17
CA ALA A 60 -2.71 -0.76 13.25
C ALA A 60 -3.44 0.48 12.72
N VAL A 61 -2.69 1.56 12.49
CA VAL A 61 -3.20 2.76 11.82
C VAL A 61 -3.24 2.50 10.31
N ILE A 62 -4.40 2.66 9.69
CA ILE A 62 -4.64 2.35 8.27
C ILE A 62 -5.19 3.59 7.56
N VAL A 63 -4.68 3.85 6.37
CA VAL A 63 -5.23 4.82 5.41
C VAL A 63 -5.55 4.08 4.12
N GLU A 64 -6.79 4.24 3.64
CA GLU A 64 -7.15 3.83 2.30
C GLU A 64 -6.63 4.87 1.32
N VAL A 65 -5.73 4.46 0.43
CA VAL A 65 -5.21 5.32 -0.63
C VAL A 65 -6.06 5.09 -1.85
N ASP A 66 -6.89 6.07 -2.17
CA ASP A 66 -7.56 6.10 -3.46
C ASP A 66 -6.55 6.54 -4.52
N ARG A 67 -6.51 5.87 -5.69
CA ARG A 67 -5.58 6.29 -6.74
C ARG A 67 -5.97 7.69 -7.18
N PRO A 68 -5.02 8.64 -7.34
CA PRO A 68 -5.33 9.88 -8.04
C PRO A 68 -5.88 9.49 -9.41
N THR A 69 -7.12 9.90 -9.70
CA THR A 69 -7.73 9.74 -11.02
C THR A 69 -6.71 10.24 -12.02
N ARG A 70 -6.26 9.34 -12.89
CA ARG A 70 -5.25 9.62 -13.90
C ARG A 70 -5.67 10.91 -14.60
N ARG A 71 -4.98 12.01 -14.32
CA ARG A 71 -5.27 13.32 -14.92
C ARG A 71 -5.32 13.07 -16.42
N ALA A 72 -6.47 13.36 -17.05
CA ALA A 72 -6.62 13.25 -18.49
C ALA A 72 -5.39 13.92 -19.12
N ARG A 73 -4.66 13.16 -19.95
CA ARG A 73 -3.46 13.65 -20.62
C ARG A 73 -3.82 14.98 -21.27
N ARG A 74 -3.34 16.11 -20.74
CA ARG A 74 -3.43 17.37 -21.48
C ARG A 74 -2.65 17.13 -22.77
N HIS A 75 -3.36 17.21 -23.88
CA HIS A 75 -2.83 17.12 -25.23
C HIS A 75 -1.64 18.09 -25.35
N GLY A 76 -0.43 17.55 -25.29
CA GLY A 76 0.80 18.29 -25.47
C GLY A 76 0.99 18.56 -26.96
N LYS A 77 0.65 19.79 -27.34
CA LYS A 77 1.13 20.58 -28.49
C LYS A 77 1.23 19.84 -29.84
N SER A 78 0.29 20.12 -30.73
CA SER A 78 0.46 19.93 -32.17
C SER A 78 1.55 20.88 -32.63
N ASP A 79 2.73 20.36 -32.98
CA ASP A 79 3.69 21.14 -33.75
C ASP A 79 3.24 21.08 -35.22
N TRP A 80 3.06 22.25 -35.81
CA TRP A 80 2.69 22.44 -37.21
C TRP A 80 3.80 21.92 -38.15
N VAL A 81 3.42 21.14 -39.15
CA VAL A 81 4.07 21.06 -40.47
C VAL A 81 2.98 21.15 -41.53
#